data_AF-A0A3C0IY29-F1
#
_entry.id   AF-A0A3C0IY29-F1
#
_cell.length_a   1.000
_cell.length_b   1.000
_cell.length_c   1.000
_cell.angle_alpha   90.00
_cell.angle_beta   90.00
_cell.angle_gamma   90.00
#
_symmetry.space_group_name_H-M   'P 1'
#
loop_
_entity.id
_entity.type
_entity.pdbx_description
1 polymer ?
#
loop_
_entity_poly.entity_id
_entity_poly.type
_entity_poly.pdbx_seq_one_letter_code
_entity_poly.pdbx_strand_id
1 'polypeptide(L)'
;SKYPIISIEDGLAEDDWEGWGTATRRLGDRVQLVGDDLLVTNVERIEQAIQRGVANSVLIKVNQIGTLSETLDAIETAKRAGYTAVISHRSGETEDTT
;
A
#
# COMPACT_ATOMS: atom_id res chain seq x y z
N SER A 1 -20.94 12.78 2.69
CA SER A 1 -20.26 11.75 3.50
C SER A 1 -20.63 11.90 4.96
N LYS A 2 -20.77 10.80 5.71
CA LYS A 2 -21.13 10.82 7.14
C LYS A 2 -19.94 11.17 8.05
N TYR A 3 -18.73 10.83 7.63
CA TYR A 3 -17.47 11.11 8.33
C TYR A 3 -16.41 11.60 7.35
N PRO A 4 -15.44 12.41 7.81
CA PRO A 4 -14.32 12.91 7.00
C PRO A 4 -13.17 11.89 6.94
N ILE A 5 -13.46 10.64 6.55
CA ILE A 5 -12.43 9.59 6.39
C ILE A 5 -11.63 9.90 5.13
N ILE A 6 -10.30 9.98 5.28
CA ILE A 6 -9.37 10.31 4.19
C ILE A 6 -8.53 9.13 3.73
N SER A 7 -8.41 8.07 4.53
CA SER A 7 -7.62 6.88 4.24
C SER A 7 -8.28 5.63 4.82
N ILE A 8 -8.16 4.52 4.11
CA ILE A 8 -8.61 3.18 4.50
C ILE A 8 -7.48 2.20 4.13
N GLU A 9 -7.02 1.45 5.12
CA GLU A 9 -6.05 0.37 4.98
C GLU A 9 -6.79 -0.98 5.01
N ASP A 10 -6.41 -1.90 4.12
CA ASP A 10 -6.90 -3.28 4.04
C ASP A 10 -8.43 -3.44 4.22
N GLY A 11 -9.18 -2.66 3.44
CA GLY A 11 -10.65 -2.70 3.46
C GLY A 11 -11.27 -4.00 2.92
N LEU A 12 -10.46 -4.88 2.33
CA LEU A 12 -10.83 -6.16 1.73
C LEU A 12 -9.70 -7.18 1.95
N ALA A 13 -9.99 -8.46 1.73
CA ALA A 13 -9.00 -9.54 1.89
C ALA A 13 -7.79 -9.37 0.94
N GLU A 14 -6.62 -9.86 1.37
CA GLU A 14 -5.33 -9.73 0.68
C GLU A 14 -5.28 -10.34 -0.74
N ASP A 15 -6.15 -11.31 -1.02
CA ASP A 15 -6.25 -11.98 -2.32
C ASP A 15 -7.50 -11.58 -3.13
N ASP A 16 -8.35 -10.69 -2.63
CA ASP A 16 -9.57 -10.22 -3.32
C ASP A 16 -9.27 -9.08 -4.32
N TRP A 17 -8.45 -9.35 -5.32
CA TRP A 17 -8.03 -8.37 -6.33
C TRP A 17 -9.21 -7.75 -7.10
N GLU A 18 -10.30 -8.50 -7.31
CA GLU A 18 -11.49 -8.00 -7.99
C GLU A 18 -12.28 -7.02 -7.13
N GLY A 19 -12.48 -7.36 -5.85
CA GLY A 19 -13.08 -6.47 -4.87
C GLY A 19 -12.27 -5.18 -4.74
N TRP A 20 -10.95 -5.29 -4.63
CA TRP A 20 -10.05 -4.15 -4.56
C TRP A 20 -10.14 -3.25 -5.80
N GLY A 21 -10.21 -3.83 -7.01
CA GLY A 21 -10.41 -3.05 -8.24
C GLY A 21 -11.76 -2.31 -8.24
N THR A 22 -12.80 -2.95 -7.72
CA THR A 22 -14.12 -2.32 -7.58
C THR A 22 -14.11 -1.20 -6.54
N ALA A 23 -13.45 -1.40 -5.38
CA ALA A 23 -13.30 -0.38 -4.35
C ALA A 23 -12.53 0.83 -4.91
N THR A 24 -11.43 0.59 -5.62
CA THR A 24 -10.57 1.63 -6.21
C THR A 24 -11.34 2.48 -7.22
N ARG A 25 -12.09 1.85 -8.15
CA ARG A 25 -12.95 2.60 -9.09
C ARG A 25 -14.01 3.46 -8.41
N ARG A 26 -14.51 3.07 -7.23
CA ARG A 26 -15.61 3.78 -6.54
C ARG A 26 -15.11 4.86 -5.58
N LEU A 27 -13.92 4.68 -5.01
CA LEU A 27 -13.43 5.46 -3.87
C LEU A 27 -12.08 6.14 -4.11
N GLY A 28 -11.26 5.64 -5.04
CA GLY A 28 -9.86 6.03 -5.21
C GLY A 28 -9.62 7.51 -5.53
N ASP A 29 -10.60 8.20 -6.11
CA ASP A 29 -10.50 9.65 -6.39
C ASP A 29 -10.75 10.53 -5.16
N ARG A 30 -11.23 9.95 -4.04
CA ARG A 30 -11.69 10.69 -2.86
C ARG A 30 -11.05 10.24 -1.56
N VAL A 31 -10.56 9.01 -1.51
CA VAL A 31 -10.02 8.36 -0.31
C VAL A 31 -8.75 7.61 -0.70
N GLN A 32 -7.73 7.70 0.15
CA GLN A 32 -6.53 6.88 0.04
C GLN A 32 -6.89 5.42 0.38
N LEU A 33 -6.53 4.50 -0.49
CA LEU A 33 -6.70 3.06 -0.32
C LEU A 33 -5.31 2.46 -0.19
N VAL A 34 -4.95 2.09 1.04
CA VAL A 34 -3.63 1.58 1.41
C VAL A 34 -3.66 0.06 1.39
N GLY A 35 -2.84 -0.55 0.54
CA GLY A 35 -2.58 -1.99 0.60
C GLY A 35 -1.43 -2.30 1.54
N ASP A 36 -1.69 -3.04 2.62
CA ASP A 36 -0.68 -3.60 3.52
C ASP A 36 -0.49 -5.09 3.24
N ASP A 37 -1.42 -5.94 3.66
CA ASP A 37 -1.37 -7.39 3.37
C ASP A 37 -1.57 -7.67 1.87
N LEU A 38 -2.27 -6.79 1.16
CA LEU A 38 -2.41 -6.89 -0.29
C LEU A 38 -1.06 -6.79 -1.02
N LEU A 39 -0.13 -5.96 -0.53
CA LEU A 39 1.09 -5.56 -1.26
C LEU A 39 2.39 -6.02 -0.59
N VAL A 40 2.38 -6.24 0.72
CA VAL A 40 3.47 -6.80 1.55
C VAL A 40 4.87 -6.22 1.27
N THR A 41 4.95 -4.93 0.94
CA THR A 41 6.19 -4.25 0.53
C THR A 41 6.91 -4.96 -0.66
N ASN A 42 6.19 -5.74 -1.46
CA ASN A 42 6.74 -6.52 -2.56
C ASN A 42 6.56 -5.81 -3.92
N VAL A 43 7.67 -5.57 -4.61
CA VAL A 43 7.70 -4.82 -5.89
C VAL A 43 6.79 -5.46 -6.94
N GLU A 44 6.80 -6.79 -7.10
CA GLU A 44 5.98 -7.49 -8.10
C GLU A 44 4.48 -7.31 -7.84
N ARG A 45 4.06 -7.38 -6.56
CA ARG A 45 2.66 -7.13 -6.18
C ARG A 45 2.26 -5.67 -6.37
N ILE A 46 3.16 -4.73 -6.09
CA ILE A 46 2.95 -3.29 -6.35
C ILE A 46 2.78 -3.04 -7.85
N GLU A 47 3.66 -3.59 -8.69
CA GLU A 47 3.55 -3.48 -10.15
C GLU A 47 2.24 -4.09 -10.67
N GLN A 48 1.84 -5.26 -10.16
CA GLN A 48 0.56 -5.87 -10.49
C GLN A 48 -0.62 -4.97 -10.11
N ALA A 49 -0.59 -4.35 -8.93
CA ALA A 49 -1.64 -3.46 -8.46
C ALA A 49 -1.76 -2.22 -9.37
N ILE A 50 -0.63 -1.62 -9.73
CA ILE A 50 -0.55 -0.50 -10.67
C ILE A 50 -1.17 -0.88 -12.02
N GLN A 51 -0.76 -2.01 -12.60
CA GLN A 51 -1.28 -2.49 -13.89
C GLN A 51 -2.79 -2.74 -13.86
N ARG A 52 -3.32 -3.21 -12.73
CA ARG A 52 -4.75 -3.52 -12.56
C ARG A 52 -5.59 -2.33 -12.09
N GLY A 53 -4.96 -1.19 -11.76
CA GLY A 53 -5.65 -0.04 -11.17
C GLY A 53 -6.27 -0.36 -9.81
N VAL A 54 -5.52 -1.03 -8.95
CA VAL A 54 -5.93 -1.52 -7.63
C VAL A 54 -5.19 -0.78 -6.53
N ALA A 55 -5.92 -0.21 -5.57
CA ALA A 55 -5.40 0.71 -4.56
C ALA A 55 -4.78 1.98 -5.17
N ASN A 56 -4.31 2.89 -4.31
CA ASN A 56 -3.57 4.10 -4.70
C ASN A 56 -2.47 4.47 -3.69
N SER A 57 -2.19 3.54 -2.76
CA SER A 57 -1.22 3.70 -1.70
C SER A 57 -0.71 2.33 -1.25
N VAL A 58 0.53 2.31 -0.77
CA VAL A 58 1.18 1.11 -0.21
C VAL A 58 1.69 1.41 1.19
N LEU A 59 1.46 0.48 2.11
CA LEU A 59 2.10 0.49 3.42
C LEU A 59 3.47 -0.19 3.29
N ILE A 60 4.54 0.53 3.65
CA ILE A 60 5.92 0.08 3.53
C ILE A 60 6.44 -0.33 4.90
N LYS A 61 6.74 -1.62 5.06
CA LYS A 61 7.36 -2.19 6.26
C LYS A 61 8.72 -2.76 5.88
N VAL A 62 9.79 -2.10 6.33
CA VAL A 62 11.19 -2.38 5.92
C VAL A 62 11.56 -3.87 6.08
N ASN A 63 11.08 -4.50 7.16
CA ASN A 63 11.39 -5.90 7.45
C ASN A 63 10.48 -6.92 6.74
N GLN A 64 9.52 -6.50 5.90
CA GLN A 64 8.75 -7.43 5.05
C GLN A 64 9.53 -7.86 3.80
N ILE A 65 10.39 -6.99 3.26
CA ILE A 65 11.14 -7.26 2.03
C ILE A 65 12.61 -7.61 2.30
N GLY A 66 13.13 -7.25 3.48
CA GLY A 66 14.38 -7.78 4.03
C GLY A 66 15.55 -6.80 3.98
N THR A 67 15.72 -6.03 2.90
CA THR A 67 16.80 -5.04 2.78
C THR A 67 16.29 -3.61 2.56
N LEU A 68 17.13 -2.63 2.91
CA LEU A 68 16.86 -1.21 2.66
C LEU A 68 16.81 -0.90 1.16
N SER A 69 17.66 -1.54 0.35
CA SER A 69 17.64 -1.36 -1.11
C SER A 69 16.32 -1.77 -1.71
N GLU A 70 15.81 -2.97 -1.38
CA GLU A 70 14.52 -3.44 -1.88
C GLU A 70 13.36 -2.59 -1.36
N THR A 71 13.47 -2.07 -0.13
CA THR A 71 12.49 -1.12 0.42
C THR A 71 12.46 0.18 -0.39
N LEU A 72 13.63 0.71 -0.77
CA LEU A 72 13.74 1.91 -1.61
C LEU A 72 13.17 1.66 -3.01
N ASP A 73 13.41 0.48 -3.59
CA ASP A 73 12.85 0.09 -4.88
C ASP A 73 11.32 0.03 -4.83
N ALA A 74 10.75 -0.56 -3.77
CA ALA A 74 9.29 -0.60 -3.56
C ALA A 74 8.69 0.82 -3.44
N ILE A 75 9.34 1.71 -2.66
CA ILE A 75 8.94 3.11 -2.52
C ILE A 75 9.00 3.83 -3.87
N GLU A 76 10.08 3.64 -4.63
CA GLU A 76 10.27 4.32 -5.91
C GLU A 76 9.27 3.85 -6.96
N THR A 77 9.04 2.54 -7.07
CA THR A 77 8.04 1.95 -7.97
C THR A 77 6.64 2.51 -7.68
N ALA A 78 6.24 2.56 -6.41
CA ALA A 78 4.96 3.15 -6.01
C ALA A 78 4.88 4.64 -6.39
N LYS A 79 5.90 5.44 -6.04
CA LYS A 79 5.91 6.88 -6.33
C LYS A 79 5.86 7.19 -7.82
N ARG A 80 6.60 6.46 -8.65
CA ARG A 80 6.61 6.64 -10.11
C ARG A 80 5.24 6.40 -10.74
N ALA A 81 4.42 5.55 -10.14
CA ALA A 81 3.04 5.29 -10.55
C ALA A 81 1.99 6.22 -9.92
N GLY A 82 2.43 7.22 -9.13
CA GLY A 82 1.53 8.15 -8.45
C GLY A 82 0.90 7.59 -7.17
N TYR A 83 1.37 6.44 -6.68
CA TYR A 83 0.95 5.92 -5.38
C TYR A 83 1.65 6.68 -4.26
N THR A 84 0.97 6.79 -3.13
CA THR A 84 1.60 7.24 -1.89
C THR A 84 2.25 6.06 -1.18
N ALA A 85 3.46 6.25 -0.65
CA ALA A 85 4.18 5.26 0.14
C ALA A 85 4.16 5.69 1.61
N VAL A 86 3.46 4.94 2.45
CA VAL A 86 3.31 5.23 3.89
C VAL A 86 4.28 4.32 4.64
N ILE A 87 5.32 4.91 5.24
CA ILE A 87 6.29 4.16 6.05
C ILE A 87 5.62 3.73 7.35
N SER A 88 5.69 2.44 7.67
CA SER A 88 5.00 1.85 8.81
C SER A 88 5.92 1.06 9.70
N HIS A 89 5.61 1.14 10.99
CA HIS A 89 6.20 0.35 12.05
C HIS A 89 5.59 -1.06 12.11
N ARG A 90 6.15 -1.93 12.94
CA ARG A 90 5.57 -3.23 13.28
C ARG A 90 4.96 -3.18 14.68
N SER A 91 4.10 -4.14 15.00
CA SER A 91 3.50 -4.21 16.35
C SER A 91 4.54 -4.47 17.45
N GLY A 92 5.65 -5.14 17.12
CA GLY A 92 6.83 -5.25 17.98
C GLY A 92 7.93 -4.33 17.48
N GLU A 93 8.02 -3.13 18.07
CA GLU A 93 9.05 -2.13 17.76
C GLU A 93 10.25 -2.17 18.70
N THR A 94 11.32 -1.47 18.29
CA THR A 94 12.51 -1.22 19.10
C THR A 94 12.75 0.29 19.26
N GLU A 95 13.85 0.66 19.89
CA GLU A 95 14.30 2.05 20.06
C GLU A 95 14.92 2.67 18.80
N ASP A 96 14.98 1.94 17.67
CA ASP A 96 15.58 2.44 16.42
C ASP A 96 14.71 3.54 15.77
N THR A 97 15.34 4.64 15.36
CA THR A 97 14.67 5.79 14.72
C THR A 97 15.52 6.41 13.61
N THR A 98 16.39 5.62 12.97
CA THR A 98 17.49 6.12 12.10
C THR A 98 17.06 6.36 10.66
#